data_AF-A0A818H571-F1
#
_entry.id   AF-A0A818H571-F1
#
_cell.length_a   1.000
_cell.length_b   1.000
_cell.length_c   1.000
_cell.angle_alpha   90.00
_cell.angle_beta   90.00
_cell.angle_gamma   90.00
#
_symmetry.space_group_name_H-M   'P 1'
#
loop_
_entity.id
_entity.type
_entity.pdbx_description
1 polymer ?
#
loop_
_entity_poly.entity_id
_entity_poly.type
_entity_poly.pdbx_seq_one_letter_code
_entity_poly.pdbx_strand_id
1 'polypeptide(L)'
;MLPTDFRTRAYTFEIKFGAYHQKVTVTMSPFSLTMNTLREVAIRFIQTMCPDQDIKLLHNRILLYRYEPSSYQMIIPLNPKDILLPDTIVEVIISQYAKKSNMNTYLVLYS
;
A
#
# COMPACT_ATOMS: atom_id res chain seq x y z
N MET A 1 -24.16 -28.06 12.20
CA MET A 1 -22.96 -27.69 11.40
C MET A 1 -23.27 -26.38 10.70
N LEU A 2 -22.60 -25.28 11.08
CA LEU A 2 -22.66 -24.02 10.33
C LEU A 2 -21.74 -24.14 9.10
N PRO A 3 -22.11 -23.58 7.94
CA PRO A 3 -21.23 -23.59 6.78
C PRO A 3 -20.07 -22.63 7.03
N THR A 4 -18.88 -23.18 7.21
CA THR A 4 -17.61 -22.46 7.33
C THR A 4 -17.15 -21.95 5.96
N ASP A 5 -17.99 -21.20 5.27
CA ASP A 5 -17.58 -20.54 4.02
C ASP A 5 -17.13 -19.11 4.34
N PHE A 6 -15.97 -19.00 5.01
CA PHE A 6 -15.20 -17.76 5.03
C PHE A 6 -14.64 -17.53 3.62
N ARG A 7 -15.54 -17.23 2.67
CA ARG A 7 -15.20 -17.00 1.26
C ARG A 7 -14.09 -15.97 1.20
N THR A 8 -12.94 -16.41 0.71
CA THR A 8 -11.87 -15.50 0.33
C THR A 8 -12.45 -14.48 -0.64
N ARG A 9 -12.18 -13.20 -0.40
CA ARG A 9 -12.58 -12.09 -1.26
C ARG A 9 -11.37 -11.61 -2.03
N ALA A 10 -11.59 -11.32 -3.31
CA ALA A 10 -10.60 -10.63 -4.13
C ALA A 10 -10.70 -9.13 -3.85
N TYR A 11 -9.60 -8.54 -3.41
CA TYR A 11 -9.45 -7.10 -3.23
C TYR A 11 -8.59 -6.57 -4.38
N THR A 12 -9.15 -5.68 -5.19
CA THR A 12 -8.42 -5.05 -6.29
C THR A 12 -8.19 -3.58 -5.96
N PHE A 13 -6.94 -3.15 -6.08
CA PHE A 13 -6.51 -1.78 -5.84
C PHE A 13 -5.38 -1.42 -6.82
N GLU A 14 -5.09 -0.14 -6.98
CA GLU A 14 -3.97 0.33 -7.78
C GLU A 14 -2.78 0.62 -6.86
N ILE A 15 -1.60 0.13 -7.22
CA ILE A 15 -0.35 0.48 -6.54
C ILE A 15 0.48 1.39 -7.44
N LYS A 16 1.06 2.43 -6.86
CA LYS A 16 1.83 3.45 -7.58
C LYS A 16 3.16 3.74 -6.90
N PHE A 17 4.21 3.95 -7.70
CA PHE A 17 5.52 4.41 -7.27
C PHE A 17 6.09 5.35 -8.34
N GLY A 18 6.01 6.67 -8.09
CA GLY A 18 6.43 7.66 -9.08
C GLY A 18 5.59 7.57 -10.36
N ALA A 19 6.22 7.27 -11.49
CA ALA A 19 5.53 7.08 -12.78
C ALA A 19 5.04 5.63 -12.99
N TYR A 20 5.48 4.67 -12.18
CA TYR A 20 5.05 3.28 -12.29
C TYR A 20 3.73 3.09 -11.56
N HIS A 21 2.79 2.42 -12.20
CA HIS A 21 1.51 2.08 -11.58
C HIS A 21 0.97 0.75 -12.13
N GLN A 22 0.30 -0.02 -11.28
CA GLN A 22 -0.21 -1.34 -11.63
C GLN A 22 -1.48 -1.66 -10.82
N LYS A 23 -2.47 -2.30 -11.48
CA LYS A 23 -3.59 -2.91 -10.77
C LYS A 23 -3.16 -4.22 -10.12
N VAL A 24 -3.40 -4.35 -8.83
CA VAL A 24 -3.09 -5.54 -8.04
C VAL A 24 -4.38 -6.13 -7.48
N THR A 25 -4.55 -7.43 -7.67
CA THR A 25 -5.63 -8.19 -7.05
C THR A 25 -5.04 -9.15 -6.02
N VAL A 26 -5.54 -9.05 -4.79
CA VAL A 26 -5.12 -9.91 -3.69
C VAL A 26 -6.32 -10.68 -3.16
N THR A 27 -6.24 -12.01 -3.20
CA THR A 27 -7.31 -12.89 -2.73
C THR A 27 -7.05 -13.28 -1.28
N MET A 28 -7.91 -12.85 -0.35
CA MET A 28 -7.71 -13.06 1.08
C MET A 28 -9.02 -13.19 1.85
N SER A 29 -8.94 -13.65 3.10
CA SER A 29 -10.08 -13.59 4.02
C SER A 29 -10.54 -12.13 4.21
N PRO A 30 -11.86 -11.86 4.37
CA PRO A 30 -12.42 -10.51 4.45
C PRO A 30 -11.84 -9.56 5.52
N PHE A 31 -10.98 -10.07 6.41
CA PHE A 31 -10.37 -9.34 7.51
C PHE A 31 -8.84 -9.45 7.55
N SER A 32 -8.21 -10.04 6.53
CA SER A 32 -6.77 -10.34 6.54
C SER A 32 -5.93 -9.43 5.65
N LEU A 33 -6.50 -8.39 5.03
CA LEU A 33 -5.69 -7.39 4.33
C LEU A 33 -4.99 -6.51 5.38
N THR A 34 -3.82 -6.96 5.79
CA THR A 34 -3.01 -6.28 6.80
C THR A 34 -2.02 -5.32 6.15
N MET A 35 -1.54 -4.36 6.96
CA MET A 35 -0.45 -3.49 6.53
C MET A 35 0.82 -4.26 6.15
N ASN A 36 1.04 -5.45 6.73
CA ASN A 36 2.18 -6.29 6.38
C ASN A 36 2.03 -6.85 4.97
N THR A 37 0.85 -7.37 4.63
CA THR A 37 0.54 -7.83 3.28
C THR A 37 0.73 -6.71 2.25
N LEU A 38 0.25 -5.50 2.54
CA LEU A 38 0.42 -4.36 1.62
C LEU A 38 1.88 -3.98 1.44
N ARG A 39 2.70 -4.04 2.51
CA ARG A 39 4.14 -3.83 2.40
C ARG A 39 4.81 -4.91 1.56
N GLU A 40 4.45 -6.18 1.74
CA GLU A 40 5.00 -7.27 0.91
C GLU A 40 4.66 -7.09 -0.56
N VAL A 41 3.42 -6.71 -0.87
CA VAL A 41 2.99 -6.38 -2.23
C VAL A 41 3.81 -5.20 -2.79
N ALA A 42 3.98 -4.13 -2.00
CA ALA A 42 4.75 -2.96 -2.40
C ALA A 42 6.23 -3.27 -2.64
N ILE A 43 6.84 -4.11 -1.81
CA ILE A 43 8.22 -4.56 -1.99
C ILE A 43 8.37 -5.34 -3.29
N ARG A 44 7.48 -6.32 -3.54
CA ARG A 44 7.49 -7.09 -4.78
C ARG A 44 7.29 -6.21 -6.01
N PHE A 45 6.40 -5.22 -5.91
CA PHE A 45 6.16 -4.25 -6.96
C PHE A 45 7.43 -3.43 -7.26
N ILE A 46 8.08 -2.86 -6.23
CA ILE A 46 9.33 -2.12 -6.39
C ILE A 46 10.44 -3.00 -6.96
N GLN A 47 10.61 -4.22 -6.46
CA GLN A 47 11.63 -5.15 -6.98
C GLN A 47 11.45 -5.45 -8.47
N THR A 48 10.20 -5.47 -8.94
CA THR A 48 9.89 -5.71 -10.35
C THR A 48 10.24 -4.48 -11.20
N MET A 49 9.92 -3.28 -10.70
CA MET A 49 10.16 -2.02 -11.44
C MET A 49 11.59 -1.49 -11.30
N CYS A 50 12.29 -1.85 -10.22
CA CYS A 50 13.61 -1.37 -9.82
C CYS A 50 14.42 -2.51 -9.20
N PRO A 51 14.91 -3.48 -10.01
CA PRO A 51 15.55 -4.70 -9.52
C PRO A 51 16.86 -4.48 -8.75
N ASP A 52 17.53 -3.34 -8.94
CA ASP A 52 18.81 -3.02 -8.29
C ASP A 52 18.68 -2.55 -6.82
N GLN A 53 17.46 -2.44 -6.28
CA GLN A 53 17.22 -1.96 -4.93
C GLN A 53 17.43 -3.06 -3.87
N ASP A 54 18.18 -2.76 -2.80
CA ASP A 54 18.37 -3.70 -1.69
C ASP A 54 17.07 -3.87 -0.88
N ILE A 55 16.52 -5.08 -0.95
CA ILE A 55 15.30 -5.55 -0.29
C ILE A 55 15.30 -5.27 1.22
N LYS A 56 16.45 -5.44 1.86
CA LYS A 56 16.58 -5.24 3.32
C LYS A 56 16.40 -3.77 3.68
N LEU A 57 16.80 -2.86 2.80
CA LEU A 57 16.59 -1.42 2.99
C LEU A 57 15.13 -1.04 2.74
N LEU A 58 14.46 -1.69 1.78
CA LEU A 58 13.06 -1.41 1.43
C LEU A 58 12.09 -1.67 2.58
N HIS A 59 12.22 -2.80 3.29
CA HIS A 59 11.33 -3.16 4.41
C HIS A 59 11.23 -2.07 5.49
N ASN A 60 12.32 -1.33 5.72
CA ASN A 60 12.38 -0.29 6.75
C ASN A 60 12.06 1.11 6.21
N ARG A 61 12.03 1.28 4.89
CA ARG A 61 11.95 2.60 4.23
C ARG A 61 10.66 2.84 3.46
N ILE A 62 9.87 1.78 3.22
CA ILE A 62 8.58 1.89 2.54
C ILE A 62 7.55 2.54 3.46
N LEU A 63 7.00 3.64 2.98
CA LEU A 63 5.83 4.30 3.50
C LEU A 63 4.70 4.09 2.49
N LEU A 64 3.51 3.78 2.99
CA LEU A 64 2.32 3.56 2.18
C LEU A 64 1.32 4.67 2.47
N TYR A 65 0.80 5.26 1.41
CA TYR A 65 -0.22 6.29 1.46
C TYR A 65 -1.39 5.87 0.58
N ARG A 66 -2.59 6.34 0.89
CA ARG A 66 -3.75 6.24 0.01
C ARG A 66 -4.11 7.61 -0.52
N TYR A 67 -4.58 7.67 -1.77
CA TYR A 67 -5.23 8.88 -2.25
C TYR A 67 -6.58 9.05 -1.58
N GLU A 68 -6.93 10.29 -1.25
CA GLU A 68 -8.25 10.62 -0.76
C GLU A 68 -9.26 10.58 -1.92
N PRO A 69 -10.33 9.77 -1.87
CA PRO A 69 -11.25 9.62 -3.01
C PRO A 69 -11.89 10.93 -3.47
N SER A 70 -12.07 11.88 -2.55
CA SER A 70 -12.63 13.20 -2.83
C SER A 70 -11.60 14.21 -3.37
N SER A 71 -10.31 13.89 -3.32
CA SER A 71 -9.23 14.77 -3.78
C SER A 71 -8.00 13.99 -4.24
N TYR A 72 -7.80 13.91 -5.56
CA TYR A 72 -6.64 13.25 -6.17
C TYR A 72 -5.30 13.93 -5.86
N GLN A 73 -5.30 15.12 -5.25
CA GLN A 73 -4.09 15.85 -4.87
C GLN A 73 -3.65 15.58 -3.42
N MET A 74 -4.49 14.91 -2.64
CA MET A 74 -4.22 14.61 -1.24
C MET A 74 -3.91 13.14 -1.05
N ILE A 75 -2.74 12.85 -0.48
CA ILE A 75 -2.37 11.51 -0.04
C ILE A 75 -2.28 11.44 1.49
N ILE A 76 -2.84 10.38 2.04
CA ILE A 76 -3.02 10.15 3.48
C ILE A 76 -2.22 8.92 3.88
N PRO A 77 -1.40 8.97 4.94
CA PRO A 77 -0.69 7.79 5.43
C PRO A 77 -1.66 6.65 5.72
N LEU A 78 -1.34 5.45 5.24
CA LEU A 78 -2.12 4.26 5.56
C LEU A 78 -1.80 3.76 6.97
N ASN A 79 -2.83 3.65 7.80
CA ASN A 79 -2.75 3.14 9.15
C ASN A 79 -3.08 1.64 9.21
N PRO A 80 -2.54 0.88 10.18
CA PRO A 80 -2.84 -0.55 10.33
C PRO A 80 -4.33 -0.88 10.53
N LYS A 81 -5.14 0.11 10.94
CA LYS A 81 -6.59 -0.03 11.14
C LYS A 81 -7.40 0.42 9.92
N ASP A 82 -6.76 0.98 8.90
CA ASP A 82 -7.45 1.45 7.70
C ASP A 82 -7.96 0.27 6.90
N ILE A 83 -9.21 0.39 6.43
CA ILE A 83 -9.82 -0.55 5.52
C ILE A 83 -9.61 0.01 4.11
N LEU A 84 -8.89 -0.73 3.26
CA LEU A 84 -8.80 -0.38 1.85
C LEU A 84 -10.12 -0.73 1.16
N LEU A 85 -10.73 0.28 0.55
CA LEU A 85 -11.89 0.10 -0.30
C LEU A 85 -11.43 -0.37 -1.69
N PRO A 86 -12.31 -1.03 -2.48
CA PRO A 86 -12.03 -1.33 -3.87
C PRO A 86 -11.58 -0.09 -4.65
N ASP A 87 -10.67 -0.28 -5.60
CA ASP A 87 -10.12 0.78 -6.46
C ASP A 87 -9.37 1.89 -5.72
N THR A 88 -9.02 1.69 -4.45
CA THR A 88 -8.11 2.61 -3.74
C THR A 88 -6.78 2.67 -4.47
N ILE A 89 -6.22 3.87 -4.63
CA ILE A 89 -4.87 4.06 -5.14
C ILE A 89 -3.93 4.14 -3.93
N VAL A 90 -2.95 3.23 -3.89
CA VAL A 90 -1.91 3.16 -2.87
C VAL A 90 -0.60 3.69 -3.44
N GLU A 91 -0.16 4.84 -2.96
CA GLU A 91 1.16 5.41 -3.29
C GLU A 91 2.22 4.80 -2.37
N VAL A 92 3.28 4.29 -2.97
CA VAL A 92 4.46 3.79 -2.30
C VAL A 92 5.51 4.90 -2.33
N ILE A 93 6.06 5.24 -1.17
CA ILE A 93 7.14 6.21 -1.05
C ILE A 93 8.32 5.53 -0.34
N ILE A 94 9.51 5.63 -0.93
CA ILE A 94 10.75 5.18 -0.30
C ILE A 94 11.38 6.37 0.41
N SER A 95 11.37 6.36 1.74
CA SER A 95 12.02 7.41 2.53
C SER A 95 13.51 7.12 2.69
N GLN A 96 14.36 8.11 2.36
CA GLN A 96 15.79 8.05 2.64
C GLN A 96 16.10 8.17 4.15
N TYR A 97 15.12 8.57 4.98
CA TYR A 97 15.30 8.93 6.39
C TYR A 97 14.48 8.10 7.39
N ALA A 98 13.78 7.04 6.97
CA ALA A 98 12.86 6.32 7.84
C ALA A 98 13.57 5.54 8.98
N LYS A 99 13.88 6.25 10.08
CA LYS A 99 13.59 5.74 11.43
C LYS A 99 12.11 5.98 11.66
N LYS A 100 11.41 4.97 12.15
CA LYS A 100 10.00 4.96 12.53
C LYS A 100 9.67 6.17 13.43
N SER A 101 9.36 7.30 12.83
CA SER A 101 8.91 8.51 13.51
C SER A 101 7.39 8.53 13.37
N ASN A 102 6.68 8.87 14.44
CA ASN A 102 5.22 8.97 14.50
C ASN A 102 4.72 10.18 13.67
N MET A 103 5.10 10.27 12.40
CA MET A 103 4.78 11.40 11.53
C MET A 103 3.46 11.14 10.82
N ASN A 104 2.39 11.70 11.38
CA ASN A 104 1.14 12.00 10.66
C ASN A 104 1.37 13.14 9.67
N THR A 105 2.21 12.91 8.65
CA THR A 105 2.51 13.91 7.62
C THR A 105 1.67 13.61 6.39
N TYR A 106 0.67 14.46 6.14
CA TYR A 106 -0.03 14.50 4.87
C TYR A 106 0.88 15.16 3.84
N LEU A 107 0.98 14.57 2.65
CA LEU A 107 1.71 15.15 1.54
C LEU A 107 0.69 15.70 0.55
N VAL A 108 0.80 16.99 0.24
CA VAL A 108 0.06 17.62 -0.86
C VAL A 108 0.99 17.61 -2.06
N LEU A 109 0.59 16.92 -3.12
CA LEU A 109 1.35 16.91 -4.37
C LEU A 109 1.02 18.19 -5.12
N TYR A 110 1.93 19.16 -5.12
CA TYR A 110 1.84 20.32 -6.01
C TYR A 110 2.33 19.90 -7.39
N SER A 111 1.42 19.90 -8.37
CA SER A 111 1.72 19.72 -9.80
C SER A 111 2.29 20.98 -10.41
#